data_AF-A0A662EUA0-F1
#
_entry.id   AF-A0A662EUA0-F1
#
_cell.length_a   1.000
_cell.length_b   1.000
_cell.length_c   1.000
_cell.angle_alpha   90.00
_cell.angle_beta   90.00
_cell.angle_gamma   90.00
#
_symmetry.space_group_name_H-M   'P 1'
#
loop_
_entity.id
_entity.type
_entity.pdbx_description
1 polymer ?
#
loop_
_entity_poly.entity_id
_entity_poly.type
_entity_poly.pdbx_seq_one_letter_code
_entity_poly.pdbx_strand_id
1 'polypeptide(L)'
;MKRKGRGLFVVCAVSLAVTALLLGGCLFQKPNHPPVAAFEVVPDEGYVPLPVRFDASGSYDPDGDPITYEWDFGDGGSSSEPKVVHTYAEGVYTASLHVTDPDGLSDTATAVITVRPIPEGYRLHRYEWTYEGEVQRWDVLVTEYLYQTYRGRIRTPFLDNYQYRDYVIDSLDDPTIEDLAGELWNRVGKDPMGFAEYTLGFVQGAILYREDPAGAEWPLYPLETLVDGVGDCEDTAILYVSFLRAEGIPCKLAFVDTDGDTLPDHTLALVRVDPEYVSEIVCTGGERVTVLPFGDELYAVVETATDSASLRLGCDPWGLAVDDLVEVWSFQVAVGRKAGYISRVRLERS
;
A
#
# COMPACT_ATOMS: atom_id res chain seq x y z
N MET A 1 -28.79 -60.49 91.45
CA MET A 1 -27.99 -61.64 90.98
C MET A 1 -27.32 -61.29 89.66
N LYS A 2 -25.98 -61.45 89.57
CA LYS A 2 -25.06 -61.26 88.41
C LYS A 2 -25.06 -59.82 87.83
N ARG A 3 -24.08 -58.92 88.01
CA ARG A 3 -22.59 -58.95 88.11
C ARG A 3 -21.87 -59.72 87.00
N LYS A 4 -21.26 -58.95 86.07
CA LYS A 4 -19.94 -59.09 85.38
C LYS A 4 -20.02 -58.40 84.01
N GLY A 5 -19.07 -57.61 83.50
CA GLY A 5 -17.74 -57.16 83.92
C GLY A 5 -17.33 -56.01 82.98
N ARG A 6 -16.80 -54.91 83.52
CA ARG A 6 -15.38 -54.48 83.47
C ARG A 6 -14.81 -54.20 82.07
N GLY A 7 -14.55 -52.92 81.83
CA GLY A 7 -13.56 -52.39 80.90
C GLY A 7 -13.40 -50.89 81.16
N LEU A 8 -12.43 -50.53 81.99
CA LEU A 8 -12.09 -49.15 82.35
C LEU A 8 -10.94 -48.70 81.43
N PHE A 9 -11.14 -47.66 80.62
CA PHE A 9 -10.06 -46.86 80.05
C PHE A 9 -10.37 -45.40 80.34
N VAL A 10 -9.54 -44.77 81.16
CA VAL A 10 -9.51 -43.33 81.40
C VAL A 10 -8.42 -42.77 80.51
N VAL A 11 -8.78 -41.86 79.59
CA VAL A 11 -7.84 -40.87 79.05
C VAL A 11 -8.55 -39.51 79.05
N CYS A 12 -7.81 -38.53 79.55
CA CYS A 12 -8.18 -37.17 79.85
C CYS A 12 -8.80 -36.36 78.70
N ALA A 13 -9.75 -35.52 79.10
CA ALA A 13 -10.05 -34.15 78.69
C ALA A 13 -9.43 -33.59 77.40
N VAL A 14 -10.29 -33.08 76.50
CA VAL A 14 -10.27 -31.69 76.03
C VAL A 14 -11.71 -31.27 75.75
N SER A 15 -12.12 -30.12 76.31
CA SER A 15 -13.39 -29.45 76.00
C SER A 15 -13.14 -28.51 74.82
N LEU A 16 -13.92 -28.59 73.75
CA LEU A 16 -14.04 -27.50 72.76
C LEU A 16 -15.51 -27.36 72.38
N ALA A 17 -16.06 -26.18 72.67
CA ALA A 17 -17.25 -25.64 72.05
C ALA A 17 -16.96 -25.26 70.57
N VAL A 18 -17.91 -24.59 69.92
CA VAL A 18 -17.93 -24.14 68.51
C VAL A 18 -18.39 -25.28 67.58
N THR A 19 -19.52 -25.23 66.86
CA THR A 19 -19.96 -24.24 65.88
C THR A 19 -21.47 -24.38 65.61
N ALA A 20 -22.23 -23.31 65.80
CA ALA A 20 -23.52 -23.11 65.14
C ALA A 20 -23.41 -21.80 64.36
N LEU A 21 -22.92 -21.88 63.13
CA LEU A 21 -23.02 -20.81 62.15
C LEU A 21 -23.01 -21.43 60.76
N LEU A 22 -24.19 -21.76 60.27
CA LEU A 22 -24.42 -22.05 58.86
C LEU A 22 -25.70 -21.34 58.44
N LEU A 23 -25.62 -20.74 57.25
CA LEU A 23 -26.70 -20.23 56.39
C LEU A 23 -27.12 -18.77 56.63
N GLY A 24 -26.23 -17.87 56.20
CA GLY A 24 -26.55 -16.47 55.99
C GLY A 24 -25.49 -15.74 55.16
N GLY A 25 -24.75 -16.45 54.29
CA GLY A 25 -23.92 -15.80 53.29
C GLY A 25 -24.84 -15.33 52.16
N CYS A 26 -25.29 -14.07 52.22
CA CYS A 26 -25.73 -13.38 51.02
C CYS A 26 -24.54 -13.39 50.06
N LEU A 27 -24.62 -14.18 49.00
CA LEU A 27 -23.72 -14.08 47.86
C LEU A 27 -23.96 -12.69 47.27
N PHE A 28 -23.10 -11.73 47.60
CA PHE A 28 -22.97 -10.51 46.81
C PHE A 28 -22.33 -10.93 45.47
N GLN A 29 -23.15 -11.42 44.55
CA GLN A 29 -22.74 -11.56 43.16
C GLN A 29 -22.50 -10.13 42.65
N LYS A 30 -21.29 -9.88 42.14
CA LYS A 30 -20.98 -8.61 41.48
C LYS A 30 -22.04 -8.40 40.38
N PRO A 31 -22.65 -7.19 40.25
CA PRO A 31 -23.56 -6.93 39.14
C PRO A 31 -22.85 -7.20 37.82
N ASN A 32 -23.44 -8.04 36.97
CA ASN A 32 -22.94 -8.29 35.62
C ASN A 32 -23.42 -7.18 34.68
N HIS A 33 -22.52 -6.67 33.85
CA HIS A 33 -22.76 -5.65 32.83
C HIS A 33 -22.65 -6.29 31.44
N PRO A 34 -23.46 -5.86 30.46
CA PRO A 34 -23.33 -6.39 29.11
C PRO A 34 -21.94 -6.07 28.54
N PRO A 35 -21.43 -6.94 27.65
CA PRO A 35 -20.23 -6.64 26.89
C PRO A 35 -20.46 -5.44 25.95
N VAL A 36 -19.38 -4.91 25.39
CA VAL A 36 -19.39 -3.84 24.39
C VAL A 36 -18.90 -4.42 23.07
N ALA A 37 -19.77 -4.40 22.05
CA ALA A 37 -19.42 -4.78 20.69
C ALA A 37 -18.73 -3.61 19.98
N ALA A 38 -17.51 -3.85 19.48
CA ALA A 38 -16.79 -2.89 18.66
C ALA A 38 -15.89 -3.61 17.65
N PHE A 39 -15.92 -3.15 16.40
CA PHE A 39 -15.08 -3.69 15.35
C PHE A 39 -14.72 -2.67 14.28
N GLU A 40 -13.69 -2.97 13.52
CA GLU A 40 -13.26 -2.25 12.34
C GLU A 40 -13.50 -3.08 11.07
N VAL A 41 -13.82 -2.39 9.97
CA VAL A 41 -13.90 -2.97 8.63
C VAL A 41 -13.02 -2.21 7.67
N VAL A 42 -12.22 -2.94 6.89
CA VAL A 42 -11.35 -2.35 5.87
C VAL A 42 -11.25 -3.26 4.64
N PRO A 43 -11.58 -2.77 3.43
CA PRO A 43 -12.37 -1.56 3.15
C PRO A 43 -13.88 -1.77 3.42
N ASP A 44 -14.65 -0.70 3.53
CA ASP A 44 -16.13 -0.73 3.63
C ASP A 44 -16.83 -0.47 2.28
N GLU A 45 -16.09 -0.08 1.24
CA GLU A 45 -16.59 -0.02 -0.13
C GLU A 45 -15.54 -0.43 -1.17
N GLY A 46 -15.99 -0.84 -2.35
CA GLY A 46 -15.08 -1.24 -3.44
C GLY A 46 -15.77 -1.89 -4.63
N TYR A 47 -15.00 -2.62 -5.43
CA TYR A 47 -15.49 -3.35 -6.60
C TYR A 47 -15.43 -4.86 -6.37
N VAL A 48 -16.38 -5.57 -6.98
CA VAL A 48 -16.46 -7.04 -6.94
C VAL A 48 -15.22 -7.71 -7.57
N PRO A 49 -14.71 -8.84 -7.01
CA PRO A 49 -15.03 -9.41 -5.70
C PRO A 49 -14.33 -8.63 -4.58
N LEU A 50 -15.03 -8.16 -3.56
CA LEU A 50 -14.44 -7.30 -2.53
C LEU A 50 -14.08 -8.11 -1.26
N PRO A 51 -12.79 -8.39 -0.98
CA PRO A 51 -12.38 -8.96 0.30
C PRO A 51 -12.36 -7.87 1.38
N VAL A 52 -13.19 -8.02 2.41
CA VAL A 52 -13.27 -7.11 3.55
C VAL A 52 -12.70 -7.78 4.79
N ARG A 53 -11.78 -7.11 5.47
CA ARG A 53 -11.23 -7.53 6.76
C ARG A 53 -12.10 -7.02 7.88
N PHE A 54 -12.52 -7.92 8.77
CA PHE A 54 -13.25 -7.61 9.99
C PHE A 54 -12.33 -7.87 11.19
N ASP A 55 -12.24 -6.91 12.10
CA ASP A 55 -11.43 -7.01 13.32
C ASP A 55 -12.24 -6.57 14.54
N ALA A 56 -12.66 -7.53 15.37
CA ALA A 56 -13.43 -7.30 16.60
C ALA A 56 -12.55 -7.09 17.85
N SER A 57 -11.24 -6.88 17.71
CA SER A 57 -10.33 -6.75 18.87
C SER A 57 -10.62 -5.56 19.77
N GLY A 58 -11.45 -4.61 19.33
CA GLY A 58 -11.97 -3.52 20.16
C GLY A 58 -13.11 -3.91 21.10
N SER A 59 -13.70 -5.11 20.94
CA SER A 59 -14.79 -5.59 21.81
C SER A 59 -14.26 -6.04 23.17
N TYR A 60 -15.02 -5.77 24.23
CA TYR A 60 -14.62 -6.14 25.59
C TYR A 60 -15.82 -6.27 26.53
N ASP A 61 -15.63 -6.98 27.63
CA ASP A 61 -16.58 -7.02 28.74
C ASP A 61 -16.13 -6.06 29.87
N PRO A 62 -16.98 -5.14 30.35
CA PRO A 62 -16.63 -4.22 31.44
C PRO A 62 -16.24 -4.90 32.75
N ASP A 63 -16.72 -6.13 32.97
CA ASP A 63 -16.41 -6.94 34.14
C ASP A 63 -15.15 -7.79 33.98
N GLY A 64 -14.59 -7.84 32.76
CA GLY A 64 -13.36 -8.55 32.42
C GLY A 64 -13.57 -10.01 32.02
N ASP A 65 -14.82 -10.41 31.80
CA ASP A 65 -15.19 -11.76 31.42
C ASP A 65 -14.86 -12.04 29.93
N PRO A 66 -14.59 -13.31 29.58
CA PRO A 66 -14.35 -13.68 28.18
C PRO A 66 -15.65 -13.58 27.37
N ILE A 67 -15.58 -12.97 26.19
CA ILE A 67 -16.71 -12.84 25.27
C ILE A 67 -16.61 -13.83 24.11
N THR A 68 -17.76 -14.25 23.57
CA THR A 68 -17.86 -14.98 22.30
C THR A 68 -18.28 -14.03 21.17
N TYR A 69 -17.87 -14.34 19.95
CA TYR A 69 -18.16 -13.55 18.75
C TYR A 69 -19.08 -14.32 17.81
N GLU A 70 -20.06 -13.65 17.23
CA GLU A 70 -20.91 -14.15 16.16
C GLU A 70 -21.09 -13.07 15.10
N TRP A 71 -20.53 -13.31 13.92
CA TRP A 71 -20.65 -12.45 12.76
C TRP A 71 -21.82 -12.90 11.88
N ASP A 72 -22.60 -11.93 11.41
CA ASP A 72 -23.47 -12.05 10.25
C ASP A 72 -23.03 -11.01 9.22
N PHE A 73 -22.58 -11.46 8.05
CA PHE A 73 -22.08 -10.58 6.99
C PHE A 73 -23.23 -9.93 6.18
N GLY A 74 -24.49 -10.31 6.41
CA GLY A 74 -25.66 -9.75 5.73
C GLY A 74 -25.90 -10.32 4.33
N ASP A 75 -25.04 -11.23 3.86
CA ASP A 75 -25.18 -11.97 2.59
C ASP A 75 -25.47 -13.46 2.79
N GLY A 76 -25.70 -13.88 4.05
CA GLY A 76 -25.87 -15.27 4.47
C GLY A 76 -24.58 -15.96 4.94
N GLY A 77 -23.41 -15.30 4.82
CA GLY A 77 -22.16 -15.73 5.44
C GLY A 77 -22.09 -15.39 6.94
N SER A 78 -21.34 -16.18 7.70
CA SER A 78 -21.13 -15.98 9.14
C SER A 78 -19.75 -16.47 9.59
N SER A 79 -19.32 -16.09 10.79
CA SER A 79 -18.07 -16.52 11.42
C SER A 79 -18.15 -16.36 12.95
N SER A 80 -17.31 -17.10 13.68
CA SER A 80 -17.11 -16.91 15.13
C SER A 80 -15.68 -16.47 15.49
N GLU A 81 -14.83 -16.26 14.48
CA GLU A 81 -13.45 -15.82 14.69
C GLU A 81 -13.42 -14.30 14.95
N PRO A 82 -12.61 -13.82 15.93
CA PRO A 82 -12.52 -12.39 16.24
C PRO A 82 -11.93 -11.56 15.08
N LYS A 83 -11.13 -12.19 14.21
CA LYS A 83 -10.60 -11.59 12.99
C LYS A 83 -10.89 -12.50 11.81
N VAL A 84 -11.53 -11.97 10.76
CA VAL A 84 -11.97 -12.76 9.61
C VAL A 84 -11.92 -11.90 8.33
N VAL A 85 -11.65 -12.55 7.20
CA VAL A 85 -11.80 -11.95 5.87
C VAL A 85 -13.01 -12.58 5.19
N HIS A 86 -13.95 -11.74 4.76
CA HIS A 86 -15.13 -12.17 4.01
C HIS A 86 -15.16 -11.48 2.65
N THR A 87 -15.49 -12.22 1.60
CA THR A 87 -15.49 -11.69 0.22
C THR A 87 -16.91 -11.51 -0.28
N TYR A 88 -17.28 -10.27 -0.58
CA TYR A 88 -18.61 -9.92 -1.05
C TYR A 88 -18.72 -9.91 -2.59
N ALA A 89 -19.92 -10.28 -3.06
CA ALA A 89 -20.37 -10.02 -4.42
C ALA A 89 -20.91 -8.57 -4.55
N GLU A 90 -21.38 -8.18 -5.74
CA GLU A 90 -22.06 -6.90 -5.93
C GLU A 90 -23.30 -6.78 -5.02
N GLY A 91 -23.41 -5.66 -4.31
CA GLY A 91 -24.54 -5.40 -3.42
C GLY A 91 -24.23 -4.37 -2.32
N VAL A 92 -25.25 -4.09 -1.52
CA VAL A 92 -25.11 -3.32 -0.27
C VAL A 92 -25.50 -4.24 0.88
N TYR A 93 -24.58 -4.45 1.82
CA TYR A 93 -24.73 -5.38 2.93
C TYR A 93 -24.65 -4.65 4.26
N THR A 94 -25.38 -5.13 5.27
CA THR A 94 -25.23 -4.68 6.65
C THR A 94 -24.62 -5.81 7.45
N ALA A 95 -23.31 -5.74 7.66
CA ALA A 95 -22.60 -6.69 8.50
C ALA A 95 -22.87 -6.36 9.98
N SER A 96 -23.00 -7.39 10.81
CA SER A 96 -23.23 -7.25 12.24
C SER A 96 -22.31 -8.18 13.05
N LEU A 97 -21.86 -7.67 14.19
CA LEU A 97 -21.16 -8.43 15.21
C LEU A 97 -22.06 -8.53 16.43
N HIS A 98 -22.37 -9.74 16.86
CA HIS A 98 -22.99 -10.03 18.15
C HIS A 98 -21.92 -10.58 19.09
N VAL A 99 -21.76 -9.95 20.26
CA VAL A 99 -20.86 -10.45 21.33
C VAL A 99 -21.66 -10.83 22.55
N THR A 100 -21.32 -11.94 23.19
CA THR A 100 -22.05 -12.47 24.36
C THR A 100 -21.07 -12.83 25.47
N ASP A 101 -21.44 -12.55 26.71
CA ASP A 101 -20.71 -12.94 27.92
C ASP A 101 -21.15 -14.32 28.44
N PRO A 102 -20.46 -14.90 29.45
CA PRO A 102 -20.81 -16.22 29.99
C PRO A 102 -22.15 -16.27 30.75
N ASP A 103 -22.67 -15.12 31.17
CA ASP A 103 -23.93 -14.97 31.89
C ASP A 103 -25.13 -14.70 30.93
N GLY A 104 -24.86 -14.60 29.64
CA GLY A 104 -25.83 -14.46 28.55
C GLY A 104 -26.24 -13.02 28.23
N LEU A 105 -25.57 -12.00 28.77
CA LEU A 105 -25.74 -10.63 28.29
C LEU A 105 -24.96 -10.43 27.00
N SER A 106 -25.43 -9.51 26.17
CA SER A 106 -24.86 -9.30 24.84
C SER A 106 -25.03 -7.86 24.35
N ASP A 107 -24.24 -7.54 23.32
CA ASP A 107 -24.30 -6.30 22.58
C ASP A 107 -24.06 -6.56 21.08
N THR A 108 -24.49 -5.62 20.24
CA THR A 108 -24.35 -5.73 18.78
C THR A 108 -23.88 -4.42 18.15
N ALA A 109 -22.88 -4.55 17.27
CA ALA A 109 -22.41 -3.47 16.41
C ALA A 109 -22.70 -3.81 14.94
N THR A 110 -22.81 -2.80 14.07
CA THR A 110 -23.07 -2.98 12.63
C THR A 110 -22.25 -2.05 11.75
N ALA A 111 -21.93 -2.49 10.53
CA ALA A 111 -21.29 -1.67 9.49
C ALA A 111 -21.94 -1.92 8.12
N VAL A 112 -22.01 -0.89 7.28
CA VAL A 112 -22.54 -1.01 5.90
C VAL A 112 -21.37 -1.25 4.94
N ILE A 113 -21.49 -2.28 4.11
CA ILE A 113 -20.51 -2.61 3.06
C ILE A 113 -21.12 -2.35 1.68
N THR A 114 -20.47 -1.55 0.85
CA THR A 114 -20.96 -1.20 -0.50
C THR A 114 -20.06 -1.76 -1.59
N VAL A 115 -20.55 -2.73 -2.35
CA VAL A 115 -19.81 -3.40 -3.42
C VAL A 115 -20.41 -3.08 -4.78
N ARG A 116 -19.61 -2.44 -5.63
CA ARG A 116 -19.98 -2.01 -6.97
C ARG A 116 -19.56 -3.07 -8.02
N PRO A 117 -20.31 -3.19 -9.13
CA PRO A 117 -19.83 -3.97 -10.27
C PRO A 117 -18.67 -3.23 -10.96
N ILE A 118 -17.77 -3.97 -11.60
CA ILE A 118 -16.77 -3.38 -12.50
C ILE A 118 -17.51 -2.86 -13.74
N PRO A 119 -17.38 -1.57 -14.12
CA PRO A 119 -18.01 -1.03 -15.32
C PRO A 119 -17.55 -1.75 -16.60
N GLU A 120 -18.43 -1.84 -17.60
CA GLU A 120 -18.09 -2.42 -18.90
C GLU A 120 -16.89 -1.69 -19.53
N GLY A 121 -15.93 -2.47 -20.06
CA GLY A 121 -14.71 -1.94 -20.66
C GLY A 121 -13.63 -1.53 -19.66
N TYR A 122 -13.76 -1.89 -18.38
CA TYR A 122 -12.72 -1.71 -17.37
C TYR A 122 -12.33 -3.04 -16.72
N ARG A 123 -11.10 -3.09 -16.22
CA ARG A 123 -10.57 -4.13 -15.33
C ARG A 123 -10.14 -3.50 -14.02
N LEU A 124 -10.41 -4.22 -12.95
CA LEU A 124 -9.89 -3.87 -11.63
C LEU A 124 -8.47 -4.40 -11.50
N HIS A 125 -7.51 -3.50 -11.35
CA HIS A 125 -6.14 -3.78 -10.97
C HIS A 125 -5.97 -3.50 -9.48
N ARG A 126 -5.28 -4.39 -8.77
CA ARG A 126 -4.99 -4.25 -7.35
C ARG A 126 -3.50 -4.19 -7.15
N TYR A 127 -3.02 -3.05 -6.69
CA TYR A 127 -1.63 -2.85 -6.36
C TYR A 127 -1.46 -2.90 -4.85
N GLU A 128 -0.42 -3.60 -4.42
CA GLU A 128 0.02 -3.64 -3.03
C GLU A 128 1.52 -3.33 -3.02
N TRP A 129 1.94 -2.39 -2.18
CA TRP A 129 3.34 -2.04 -2.00
C TRP A 129 3.60 -1.63 -0.55
N THR A 130 4.86 -1.45 -0.17
CA THR A 130 5.22 -0.96 1.15
C THR A 130 5.74 0.47 1.04
N TYR A 131 5.26 1.35 1.91
CA TYR A 131 5.76 2.72 2.03
C TYR A 131 5.91 3.05 3.52
N GLU A 132 7.08 3.53 3.93
CA GLU A 132 7.42 3.85 5.32
C GLU A 132 7.13 2.70 6.32
N GLY A 133 7.28 1.45 5.87
CA GLY A 133 7.05 0.25 6.68
C GLY A 133 5.60 -0.21 6.76
N GLU A 134 4.68 0.53 6.14
CA GLU A 134 3.26 0.20 6.11
C GLU A 134 2.81 -0.31 4.74
N VAL A 135 1.98 -1.36 4.75
CA VAL A 135 1.42 -1.92 3.52
C VAL A 135 0.34 -1.00 2.95
N GLN A 136 0.58 -0.51 1.76
CA GLN A 136 -0.34 0.30 0.97
C GLN A 136 -1.15 -0.57 0.03
N ARG A 137 -2.39 -0.16 -0.25
CA ARG A 137 -3.25 -0.81 -1.25
C ARG A 137 -3.91 0.22 -2.14
N TRP A 138 -4.05 -0.13 -3.41
CA TRP A 138 -4.75 0.69 -4.39
C TRP A 138 -5.47 -0.17 -5.41
N ASP A 139 -6.79 -0.07 -5.39
CA ASP A 139 -7.70 -0.67 -6.35
C ASP A 139 -7.98 0.37 -7.44
N VAL A 140 -7.58 0.08 -8.68
CA VAL A 140 -7.68 0.98 -9.83
C VAL A 140 -8.51 0.34 -10.92
N LEU A 141 -9.45 1.09 -11.49
CA LEU A 141 -10.11 0.68 -12.72
C LEU A 141 -9.31 1.18 -13.93
N VAL A 142 -8.77 0.24 -14.70
CA VAL A 142 -8.08 0.54 -15.96
C VAL A 142 -8.93 0.08 -17.13
N THR A 143 -9.02 0.89 -18.19
CA THR A 143 -9.74 0.52 -19.41
C THR A 143 -9.17 -0.75 -20.04
N GLU A 144 -10.02 -1.66 -20.50
CA GLU A 144 -9.62 -2.84 -21.29
C GLU A 144 -9.11 -2.46 -22.68
N TYR A 145 -9.51 -1.29 -23.18
CA TYR A 145 -9.10 -0.78 -24.48
C TYR A 145 -7.87 0.11 -24.32
N LEU A 146 -6.72 -0.49 -23.97
CA LEU A 146 -5.43 0.19 -23.81
C LEU A 146 -4.83 0.75 -25.11
N TYR A 147 -5.59 0.75 -26.21
CA TYR A 147 -5.22 1.45 -27.44
C TYR A 147 -5.38 2.96 -27.26
N GLN A 148 -4.46 3.56 -26.50
CA GLN A 148 -4.46 4.99 -26.28
C GLN A 148 -4.28 5.70 -27.62
N THR A 149 -5.02 6.79 -27.81
CA THR A 149 -4.69 7.71 -28.90
C THR A 149 -3.59 8.65 -28.44
N TYR A 150 -2.40 8.57 -29.02
CA TYR A 150 -1.33 9.56 -28.78
C TYR A 150 -1.29 10.55 -29.93
N ARG A 151 -1.38 11.85 -29.63
CA ARG A 151 -1.39 12.94 -30.63
C ARG A 151 -2.37 12.70 -31.79
N GLY A 152 -3.56 12.17 -31.46
CA GLY A 152 -4.62 11.89 -32.43
C GLY A 152 -4.40 10.64 -33.30
N ARG A 153 -3.52 9.72 -32.89
CA ARG A 153 -3.26 8.45 -33.57
C ARG A 153 -3.51 7.27 -32.63
N ILE A 154 -4.23 6.25 -33.09
CA ILE A 154 -4.38 4.99 -32.35
C ILE A 154 -3.00 4.35 -32.23
N ARG A 155 -2.56 4.06 -31.01
CA ARG A 155 -1.32 3.33 -30.78
C ARG A 155 -1.44 1.91 -31.32
N THR A 156 -0.42 1.50 -32.05
CA THR A 156 -0.24 0.12 -32.48
C THR A 156 1.03 -0.42 -31.84
N PRO A 157 0.91 -1.25 -30.79
CA PRO A 157 2.05 -1.91 -30.18
C PRO A 157 2.91 -2.60 -31.25
N PHE A 158 4.24 -2.59 -31.09
CA PHE A 158 5.24 -3.26 -31.95
C PHE A 158 5.39 -2.75 -33.40
N LEU A 159 4.67 -1.70 -33.82
CA LEU A 159 4.76 -1.13 -35.18
C LEU A 159 5.44 0.23 -35.24
N ASP A 160 5.48 0.96 -34.12
CA ASP A 160 6.30 2.16 -34.00
C ASP A 160 7.76 1.73 -33.80
N ASN A 161 8.68 2.23 -34.63
CA ASN A 161 10.12 2.01 -34.40
C ASN A 161 10.42 2.50 -32.98
N TYR A 162 10.87 1.62 -32.08
CA TYR A 162 11.19 1.89 -30.66
C TYR A 162 12.02 3.16 -30.47
N GLN A 163 11.33 4.31 -30.45
CA GLN A 163 11.89 5.63 -30.26
C GLN A 163 11.29 6.13 -28.97
N TYR A 164 12.08 6.19 -27.91
CA TYR A 164 11.66 6.66 -26.59
C TYR A 164 10.83 7.96 -26.58
N ARG A 165 10.92 8.82 -27.62
CA ARG A 165 10.11 10.05 -27.75
C ARG A 165 8.63 9.79 -27.83
N ASP A 166 8.26 8.65 -28.38
CA ASP A 166 6.87 8.29 -28.56
C ASP A 166 6.30 7.77 -27.23
N TYR A 167 7.13 7.16 -26.38
CA TYR A 167 6.78 6.57 -25.09
C TYR A 167 6.80 7.54 -23.90
N VAL A 168 7.60 8.61 -23.98
CA VAL A 168 7.57 9.69 -22.96
C VAL A 168 6.38 10.61 -23.22
N ILE A 169 5.20 10.18 -22.79
CA ILE A 169 3.90 10.82 -23.02
C ILE A 169 3.83 12.17 -22.30
N ASP A 170 3.24 13.20 -22.92
CA ASP A 170 2.71 14.34 -22.17
C ASP A 170 1.49 13.87 -21.40
N SER A 171 1.51 13.94 -20.07
CA SER A 171 0.40 13.52 -19.21
C SER A 171 -0.93 14.17 -19.58
N LEU A 172 -0.90 15.34 -20.25
CA LEU A 172 -2.10 16.01 -20.77
C LEU A 172 -2.71 15.32 -22.00
N ASP A 173 -1.97 14.44 -22.67
CA ASP A 173 -2.45 13.61 -23.78
C ASP A 173 -3.12 12.31 -23.29
N ASP A 174 -2.96 11.94 -22.01
CA ASP A 174 -3.63 10.78 -21.38
C ASP A 174 -4.27 11.18 -20.03
N PRO A 175 -5.57 11.53 -20.00
CA PRO A 175 -6.26 11.95 -18.77
C PRO A 175 -6.26 10.86 -17.70
N THR A 176 -6.05 9.59 -18.06
CA THR A 176 -5.96 8.50 -17.09
C THR A 176 -4.73 8.66 -16.21
N ILE A 177 -3.57 9.01 -16.79
CA ILE A 177 -2.35 9.24 -16.02
C ILE A 177 -2.49 10.47 -15.12
N GLU A 178 -3.16 11.53 -15.58
CA GLU A 178 -3.49 12.69 -14.73
C GLU A 178 -4.38 12.30 -13.55
N ASP A 179 -5.44 11.53 -13.77
CA ASP A 179 -6.34 11.08 -12.70
C ASP A 179 -5.62 10.18 -11.69
N LEU A 180 -4.82 9.22 -12.16
CA LEU A 180 -4.02 8.32 -11.32
C LEU A 180 -2.95 9.06 -10.51
N ALA A 181 -2.24 10.01 -11.13
CA ALA A 181 -1.29 10.88 -10.43
C ALA A 181 -2.00 11.70 -9.34
N GLY A 182 -3.18 12.25 -9.65
CA GLY A 182 -3.99 13.01 -8.73
C GLY A 182 -4.45 12.20 -7.51
N GLU A 183 -4.75 10.91 -7.69
CA GLU A 183 -5.06 10.01 -6.57
C GLU A 183 -3.85 9.79 -5.66
N LEU A 184 -2.67 9.52 -6.23
CA LEU A 184 -1.42 9.41 -5.46
C LEU A 184 -1.07 10.73 -4.75
N TRP A 185 -1.25 11.87 -5.42
CA TRP A 185 -1.05 13.21 -4.87
C TRP A 185 -1.93 13.50 -3.65
N ASN A 186 -3.19 13.08 -3.70
CA ASN A 186 -4.12 13.26 -2.58
C ASN A 186 -3.75 12.40 -1.36
N ARG A 187 -3.18 11.20 -1.56
CA ARG A 187 -2.79 10.29 -0.47
C ARG A 187 -1.69 10.86 0.43
N VAL A 188 -0.81 11.71 -0.12
CA VAL A 188 0.31 12.34 0.60
C VAL A 188 0.01 13.77 1.04
N GLY A 189 -1.27 14.18 1.05
CA GLY A 189 -1.63 15.54 1.49
C GLY A 189 -1.13 16.65 0.56
N LYS A 190 -0.83 16.33 -0.71
CA LYS A 190 -0.39 17.29 -1.73
C LYS A 190 1.00 17.90 -1.48
N ASP A 191 1.88 17.15 -0.83
CA ASP A 191 3.29 17.52 -0.66
C ASP A 191 4.13 17.10 -1.88
N PRO A 192 4.86 18.00 -2.55
CA PRO A 192 5.68 17.67 -3.73
C PRO A 192 6.70 16.55 -3.52
N MET A 193 7.44 16.57 -2.40
CA MET A 193 8.49 15.58 -2.15
C MET A 193 7.92 14.26 -1.63
N GLY A 194 6.93 14.32 -0.74
CA GLY A 194 6.15 13.17 -0.31
C GLY A 194 5.49 12.47 -1.50
N PHE A 195 4.99 13.20 -2.49
CA PHE A 195 4.47 12.61 -3.72
C PHE A 195 5.56 11.93 -4.55
N ALA A 196 6.73 12.54 -4.70
CA ALA A 196 7.83 11.93 -5.43
C ALA A 196 8.33 10.62 -4.78
N GLU A 197 8.46 10.59 -3.44
CA GLU A 197 8.84 9.40 -2.67
C GLU A 197 7.74 8.33 -2.66
N TYR A 198 6.47 8.73 -2.45
CA TYR A 198 5.35 7.79 -2.43
C TYR A 198 5.10 7.15 -3.79
N THR A 199 5.21 7.94 -4.86
CA THR A 199 5.10 7.44 -6.25
C THR A 199 6.27 6.52 -6.58
N LEU A 200 7.47 6.78 -6.06
CA LEU A 200 8.63 5.91 -6.25
C LEU A 200 8.39 4.55 -5.61
N GLY A 201 7.98 4.54 -4.33
CA GLY A 201 7.63 3.30 -3.64
C GLY A 201 6.47 2.55 -4.32
N PHE A 202 5.50 3.27 -4.87
CA PHE A 202 4.44 2.66 -5.68
C PHE A 202 5.00 1.98 -6.93
N VAL A 203 5.80 2.67 -7.75
CA VAL A 203 6.35 2.10 -8.99
C VAL A 203 7.24 0.89 -8.71
N GLN A 204 8.15 0.99 -7.73
CA GLN A 204 9.04 -0.11 -7.33
C GLN A 204 8.28 -1.33 -6.79
N GLY A 205 7.15 -1.12 -6.10
CA GLY A 205 6.36 -2.20 -5.54
C GLY A 205 5.30 -2.77 -6.47
N ALA A 206 4.78 -1.96 -7.40
CA ALA A 206 3.71 -2.33 -8.31
C ALA A 206 4.20 -3.04 -9.58
N ILE A 207 5.44 -2.77 -10.00
CA ILE A 207 6.01 -3.29 -11.25
C ILE A 207 7.09 -4.33 -10.93
N LEU A 208 6.87 -5.57 -11.34
CA LEU A 208 7.86 -6.62 -11.22
C LEU A 208 8.94 -6.43 -12.29
N TYR A 209 10.21 -6.36 -11.88
CA TYR A 209 11.31 -6.26 -12.82
C TYR A 209 11.40 -7.48 -13.74
N ARG A 210 11.40 -7.26 -15.06
CA ARG A 210 11.64 -8.29 -16.08
C ARG A 210 12.30 -7.68 -17.29
N GLU A 211 13.55 -8.07 -17.52
CA GLU A 211 14.29 -7.68 -18.73
C GLU A 211 13.59 -8.14 -20.01
N ASP A 212 13.78 -7.32 -21.03
CA ASP A 212 13.39 -7.66 -22.38
C ASP A 212 14.16 -8.86 -22.98
N PRO A 213 13.59 -9.50 -24.02
CA PRO A 213 14.29 -10.54 -24.76
C PRO A 213 15.64 -10.04 -25.31
N ALA A 214 16.69 -10.85 -25.17
CA ALA A 214 18.03 -10.46 -25.62
C ALA A 214 18.06 -9.94 -27.07
N GLY A 215 18.58 -8.73 -27.25
CA GLY A 215 18.68 -8.04 -28.54
C GLY A 215 17.41 -7.29 -28.97
N ALA A 216 16.43 -7.18 -28.07
CA ALA A 216 15.28 -6.30 -28.17
C ALA A 216 15.30 -5.26 -27.05
N GLU A 217 14.65 -4.13 -27.32
CA GLU A 217 14.40 -3.02 -26.39
C GLU A 217 12.99 -2.54 -26.73
N TRP A 218 12.04 -2.82 -25.85
CA TRP A 218 10.60 -2.76 -26.08
C TRP A 218 9.92 -1.92 -25.00
N PRO A 219 10.19 -0.61 -24.95
CA PRO A 219 9.52 0.28 -24.01
C PRO A 219 8.01 0.13 -24.12
N LEU A 220 7.39 0.03 -22.96
CA LEU A 220 5.96 0.08 -22.74
C LEU A 220 5.52 1.52 -22.53
N TYR A 221 4.28 1.79 -22.90
CA TYR A 221 3.63 3.02 -22.48
C TYR A 221 3.24 2.92 -20.99
N PRO A 222 3.21 4.04 -20.23
CA PRO A 222 2.86 4.06 -18.81
C PRO A 222 1.67 3.18 -18.37
N LEU A 223 0.52 3.25 -19.06
CA LEU A 223 -0.62 2.39 -18.68
C LEU A 223 -0.41 0.91 -19.04
N GLU A 224 0.37 0.60 -20.09
CA GLU A 224 0.74 -0.78 -20.41
C GLU A 224 1.62 -1.35 -19.29
N THR A 225 2.62 -0.58 -18.83
CA THR A 225 3.45 -0.94 -17.67
C THR A 225 2.60 -1.24 -16.44
N LEU A 226 1.63 -0.38 -16.12
CA LEU A 226 0.72 -0.60 -14.99
C LEU A 226 -0.16 -1.84 -15.16
N VAL A 227 -0.71 -2.07 -16.35
CA VAL A 227 -1.66 -3.16 -16.62
C VAL A 227 -0.95 -4.51 -16.61
N ASP A 228 0.20 -4.58 -17.26
CA ASP A 228 0.99 -5.80 -17.32
C ASP A 228 1.67 -6.07 -15.96
N GLY A 229 1.92 -5.02 -15.17
CA GLY A 229 2.54 -5.10 -13.85
C GLY A 229 3.99 -5.59 -13.91
N VAL A 230 4.61 -5.47 -15.08
CA VAL A 230 5.94 -5.97 -15.40
C VAL A 230 6.62 -5.00 -16.34
N GLY A 231 7.92 -4.77 -16.15
CA GLY A 231 8.76 -3.95 -17.00
C GLY A 231 10.18 -3.89 -16.46
N ASP A 232 11.09 -3.27 -17.18
CA ASP A 232 12.48 -3.06 -16.78
C ASP A 232 12.79 -1.56 -16.56
N CYS A 233 14.01 -1.12 -16.88
CA CYS A 233 14.53 0.17 -16.44
C CYS A 233 13.77 1.34 -17.08
N GLU A 234 13.57 1.27 -18.39
CA GLU A 234 12.89 2.30 -19.15
C GLU A 234 11.40 2.35 -18.85
N ASP A 235 10.74 1.20 -18.70
CA ASP A 235 9.31 1.10 -18.44
C ASP A 235 8.93 1.79 -17.14
N THR A 236 9.66 1.43 -16.07
CA THR A 236 9.44 1.97 -14.73
C THR A 236 9.82 3.45 -14.66
N ALA A 237 10.91 3.87 -15.32
CA ALA A 237 11.33 5.27 -15.35
C ALA A 237 10.35 6.14 -16.14
N ILE A 238 9.84 5.65 -17.28
CA ILE A 238 8.84 6.34 -18.11
C ILE A 238 7.52 6.49 -17.34
N LEU A 239 7.05 5.43 -16.67
CA LEU A 239 5.87 5.48 -15.82
C LEU A 239 6.02 6.50 -14.69
N TYR A 240 7.12 6.44 -13.95
CA TYR A 240 7.40 7.34 -12.83
C TYR A 240 7.46 8.81 -13.27
N VAL A 241 8.24 9.10 -14.32
CA VAL A 241 8.34 10.45 -14.91
C VAL A 241 6.98 10.94 -15.38
N SER A 242 6.12 10.07 -15.93
CA SER A 242 4.79 10.45 -16.40
C SER A 242 3.88 10.90 -15.25
N PHE A 243 3.90 10.21 -14.11
CA PHE A 243 3.18 10.64 -12.91
C PHE A 243 3.68 11.98 -12.37
N LEU A 244 5.00 12.15 -12.25
CA LEU A 244 5.60 13.41 -11.80
C LEU A 244 5.22 14.58 -12.68
N ARG A 245 5.22 14.38 -14.00
CA ARG A 245 4.85 15.41 -14.96
C ARG A 245 3.37 15.77 -14.90
N ALA A 246 2.49 14.81 -14.62
CA ALA A 246 1.06 15.06 -14.44
C ALA A 246 0.78 16.09 -13.33
N GLU A 247 1.53 16.01 -12.23
CA GLU A 247 1.42 16.95 -11.10
C GLU A 247 2.39 18.14 -11.20
N GLY A 248 3.11 18.28 -12.33
CA GLY A 248 4.02 19.40 -12.56
C GLY A 248 5.30 19.38 -11.72
N ILE A 249 5.69 18.21 -11.20
CA ILE A 249 6.95 18.03 -10.48
C ILE A 249 8.12 18.09 -11.48
N PRO A 250 9.09 19.00 -11.30
CA PRO A 250 10.22 19.09 -12.21
C PRO A 250 11.09 17.82 -12.15
N CYS A 251 11.10 17.07 -13.25
CA CYS A 251 11.87 15.85 -13.39
C CYS A 251 12.57 15.76 -14.76
N LYS A 252 13.46 14.78 -14.89
CA LYS A 252 14.16 14.42 -16.13
C LYS A 252 14.17 12.90 -16.28
N LEU A 253 14.31 12.43 -17.51
CA LEU A 253 14.66 11.06 -17.83
C LEU A 253 16.14 11.04 -18.23
N ALA A 254 16.92 10.10 -17.70
CA ALA A 254 18.34 9.99 -17.96
C ALA A 254 18.70 8.59 -18.45
N PHE A 255 19.50 8.54 -19.50
CA PHE A 255 20.14 7.35 -20.03
C PHE A 255 21.59 7.38 -19.54
N VAL A 256 21.97 6.38 -18.76
CA VAL A 256 23.20 6.38 -17.98
C VAL A 256 24.06 5.17 -18.35
N ASP A 257 25.36 5.33 -18.13
CA ASP A 257 26.39 4.31 -18.28
C ASP A 257 26.75 3.78 -16.88
N THR A 258 26.34 2.57 -16.55
CA THR A 258 26.53 1.98 -15.21
C THR A 258 27.76 1.10 -15.10
N ASP A 259 28.37 0.68 -16.22
CA ASP A 259 29.53 -0.21 -16.26
C ASP A 259 30.84 0.46 -16.71
N GLY A 260 30.77 1.71 -17.17
CA GLY A 260 31.88 2.56 -17.57
C GLY A 260 32.36 2.34 -19.02
N ASP A 261 31.58 1.68 -19.87
CA ASP A 261 31.93 1.41 -21.27
C ASP A 261 31.58 2.54 -22.24
N THR A 262 30.97 3.62 -21.74
CA THR A 262 30.53 4.84 -22.45
C THR A 262 29.24 4.74 -23.25
N LEU A 263 28.57 3.59 -23.25
CA LEU A 263 27.25 3.41 -23.85
C LEU A 263 26.17 3.46 -22.76
N PRO A 264 24.97 3.96 -23.08
CA PRO A 264 23.88 3.89 -22.13
C PRO A 264 23.41 2.44 -22.04
N ASP A 265 23.40 1.89 -20.82
CA ASP A 265 22.98 0.53 -20.49
C ASP A 265 21.82 0.51 -19.49
N HIS A 266 21.45 1.67 -18.93
CA HIS A 266 20.37 1.80 -17.97
C HIS A 266 19.60 3.11 -18.14
N THR A 267 18.31 3.09 -17.81
CA THR A 267 17.43 4.26 -17.83
C THR A 267 16.87 4.52 -16.43
N LEU A 268 16.94 5.77 -15.98
CA LEU A 268 16.43 6.19 -14.67
C LEU A 268 15.84 7.60 -14.70
N ALA A 269 15.24 8.02 -13.59
CA ALA A 269 14.69 9.36 -13.45
C ALA A 269 15.57 10.27 -12.59
N LEU A 270 15.44 11.58 -12.79
CA LEU A 270 16.05 12.60 -11.95
C LEU A 270 14.95 13.55 -11.46
N VAL A 271 14.89 13.85 -10.17
CA VAL A 271 13.86 14.73 -9.59
C VAL A 271 14.49 15.93 -8.94
N ARG A 272 13.95 17.12 -9.23
CA ARG A 272 14.45 18.35 -8.62
C ARG A 272 14.21 18.31 -7.12
N VAL A 273 15.25 18.61 -6.35
CA VAL A 273 15.23 18.69 -4.89
C VAL A 273 15.80 20.04 -4.44
N ASP A 274 15.31 20.53 -3.31
CA ASP A 274 15.87 21.72 -2.67
C ASP A 274 17.00 21.32 -1.70
N PRO A 275 17.96 22.23 -1.39
CA PRO A 275 19.11 21.92 -0.53
C PRO A 275 18.75 21.41 0.86
N GLU A 276 17.60 21.81 1.41
CA GLU A 276 17.09 21.29 2.69
C GLU A 276 16.83 19.78 2.60
N TYR A 277 16.10 19.34 1.57
CA TYR A 277 15.84 17.93 1.30
C TYR A 277 17.14 17.13 1.12
N VAL A 278 18.13 17.68 0.40
CA VAL A 278 19.43 17.02 0.19
C VAL A 278 20.10 16.63 1.52
N SER A 279 19.96 17.47 2.55
CA SER A 279 20.54 17.20 3.87
C SER A 279 19.81 16.11 4.67
N GLU A 280 18.61 15.72 4.24
CA GLU A 280 17.74 14.73 4.89
C GLU A 280 17.83 13.35 4.22
N ILE A 281 18.47 13.23 3.06
CA ILE A 281 18.59 11.95 2.35
C ILE A 281 19.43 10.98 3.18
N VAL A 282 18.85 9.82 3.47
CA VAL A 282 19.50 8.72 4.17
C VAL A 282 19.27 7.43 3.40
N CYS A 283 20.35 6.82 2.93
CA CYS A 283 20.36 5.52 2.26
C CYS A 283 20.83 4.44 3.23
N THR A 284 19.99 3.45 3.45
CA THR A 284 20.21 2.43 4.49
C THR A 284 20.73 1.09 3.94
N GLY A 285 20.71 0.88 2.63
CA GLY A 285 21.15 -0.36 1.98
C GLY A 285 22.60 -0.34 1.49
N GLY A 286 23.34 0.75 1.75
CA GLY A 286 24.73 0.92 1.33
C GLY A 286 24.89 1.68 0.02
N GLU A 287 23.79 2.16 -0.54
CA GLU A 287 23.75 3.04 -1.71
C GLU A 287 24.42 4.38 -1.40
N ARG A 288 24.89 5.04 -2.45
CA ARG A 288 25.44 6.38 -2.36
C ARG A 288 24.30 7.40 -2.37
N VAL A 289 24.44 8.49 -1.63
CA VAL A 289 23.59 9.68 -1.85
C VAL A 289 24.12 10.42 -3.09
N THR A 290 23.32 10.45 -4.15
CA THR A 290 23.69 11.11 -5.42
C THR A 290 22.69 12.19 -5.79
N VAL A 291 23.19 13.43 -5.83
CA VAL A 291 22.48 14.62 -6.27
C VAL A 291 23.35 15.34 -7.29
N LEU A 292 22.82 15.52 -8.49
CA LEU A 292 23.53 16.04 -9.66
C LEU A 292 23.09 17.48 -9.96
N PRO A 293 24.04 18.41 -10.20
CA PRO A 293 23.70 19.79 -10.53
C PRO A 293 23.34 19.94 -12.02
N PHE A 294 22.26 20.66 -12.31
CA PHE A 294 21.89 21.10 -13.66
C PHE A 294 21.70 22.62 -13.65
N GLY A 295 22.78 23.36 -13.92
CA GLY A 295 22.78 24.80 -13.69
C GLY A 295 22.74 25.10 -12.20
N ASP A 296 21.77 25.92 -11.76
CA ASP A 296 21.56 26.26 -10.35
C ASP A 296 20.59 25.30 -9.63
N GLU A 297 20.03 24.32 -10.35
CA GLU A 297 19.08 23.34 -9.81
C GLU A 297 19.79 22.04 -9.42
N LEU A 298 19.32 21.42 -8.33
CA LEU A 298 19.80 20.14 -7.85
C LEU A 298 18.79 19.05 -8.18
N TYR A 299 19.27 17.92 -8.68
CA TYR A 299 18.44 16.79 -9.06
C TYR A 299 18.94 15.51 -8.37
N ALA A 300 18.08 14.88 -7.58
CA ALA A 300 18.37 13.58 -6.96
C ALA A 300 18.17 12.45 -7.98
N VAL A 301 19.06 11.45 -7.95
CA VAL A 301 18.92 10.22 -8.74
C VAL A 301 17.74 9.39 -8.23
N VAL A 302 17.01 8.78 -9.15
CA VAL A 302 15.85 7.94 -8.83
C VAL A 302 15.94 6.62 -9.56
N GLU A 303 16.29 5.57 -8.83
CA GLU A 303 16.25 4.20 -9.34
C GLU A 303 14.83 3.64 -9.18
N THR A 304 14.15 3.41 -10.30
CA THR A 304 12.77 2.89 -10.32
C THR A 304 12.72 1.39 -10.52
N ALA A 305 13.75 0.79 -11.11
CA ALA A 305 13.86 -0.63 -11.38
C ALA A 305 14.67 -1.30 -10.28
N THR A 306 13.97 -1.99 -9.38
CA THR A 306 14.60 -2.69 -8.25
C THR A 306 14.16 -4.15 -8.21
N ASP A 307 15.09 -5.06 -7.94
CA ASP A 307 14.84 -6.50 -7.88
C ASP A 307 14.28 -6.98 -6.52
N SER A 308 14.52 -6.23 -5.43
CA SER A 308 14.14 -6.70 -4.09
C SER A 308 14.12 -5.64 -2.96
N ALA A 309 14.73 -4.46 -3.14
CA ALA A 309 14.79 -3.42 -2.11
C ALA A 309 14.16 -2.12 -2.60
N SER A 310 13.24 -1.55 -1.81
CA SER A 310 12.71 -0.21 -2.08
C SER A 310 13.80 0.83 -1.86
N LEU A 311 14.19 1.56 -2.90
CA LEU A 311 15.17 2.63 -2.84
C LEU A 311 14.47 3.97 -2.65
N ARG A 312 15.06 4.82 -1.82
CA ARG A 312 14.58 6.19 -1.61
C ARG A 312 15.12 7.14 -2.67
N LEU A 313 14.44 8.27 -2.84
CA LEU A 313 14.90 9.37 -3.67
C LEU A 313 16.33 9.80 -3.30
N GLY A 314 17.23 9.80 -4.29
CA GLY A 314 18.65 10.15 -4.14
C GLY A 314 19.55 8.99 -3.70
N CYS A 315 18.98 7.82 -3.41
CA CYS A 315 19.76 6.61 -3.13
C CYS A 315 20.11 5.90 -4.42
N ASP A 316 21.40 5.91 -4.72
CA ASP A 316 21.98 5.52 -5.98
C ASP A 316 22.85 4.27 -5.78
N PRO A 317 22.40 3.10 -6.29
CA PRO A 317 23.13 1.84 -6.16
C PRO A 317 24.33 1.77 -7.10
N TRP A 318 24.38 2.60 -8.14
CA TRP A 318 25.43 2.61 -9.17
C TRP A 318 26.58 3.55 -8.82
N GLY A 319 26.31 4.57 -8.03
CA GLY A 319 27.31 5.55 -7.58
C GLY A 319 27.67 6.59 -8.65
N LEU A 320 26.69 6.92 -9.50
CA LEU A 320 26.77 7.78 -10.67
C LEU A 320 27.34 9.17 -10.37
N ALA A 321 28.00 9.70 -11.38
CA ALA A 321 28.43 11.08 -11.53
C ALA A 321 27.81 11.69 -12.80
N VAL A 322 28.03 13.00 -12.97
CA VAL A 322 27.55 13.71 -14.18
C VAL A 322 28.12 13.11 -15.47
N ASP A 323 29.35 12.58 -15.43
CA ASP A 323 30.02 12.00 -16.60
C ASP A 323 29.37 10.68 -17.06
N ASP A 324 28.67 9.98 -16.15
CA ASP A 324 27.96 8.74 -16.43
C ASP A 324 26.61 9.02 -17.13
N LEU A 325 26.17 10.27 -17.19
CA LEU A 325 24.98 10.68 -17.93
C LEU A 325 25.30 10.77 -19.43
N VAL A 326 24.79 9.84 -20.23
CA VAL A 326 24.99 9.81 -21.68
C VAL A 326 23.99 10.72 -22.40
N GLU A 327 22.72 10.67 -22.00
CA GLU A 327 21.65 11.50 -22.55
C GLU A 327 20.64 11.88 -21.47
N VAL A 328 20.22 13.16 -21.44
CA VAL A 328 19.25 13.66 -20.47
C VAL A 328 18.10 14.38 -21.16
N TRP A 329 16.88 14.00 -20.82
CA TRP A 329 15.66 14.56 -21.37
C TRP A 329 14.97 15.39 -20.31
N SER A 330 14.82 16.68 -20.57
CA SER A 330 14.10 17.61 -19.70
C SER A 330 12.72 17.91 -20.28
N PHE A 331 11.74 18.06 -19.38
CA PHE A 331 10.36 18.34 -19.72
C PHE A 331 10.02 19.74 -19.23
N GLN A 332 9.45 20.59 -20.09
CA GLN A 332 9.01 21.90 -19.66
C GLN A 332 7.75 21.76 -18.80
N VAL A 333 7.77 22.28 -17.57
CA VAL A 333 6.55 22.41 -16.76
C VAL A 333 5.82 23.65 -17.24
N ALA A 334 4.74 23.49 -18.01
CA ALA A 334 3.95 24.64 -18.42
C ALA A 334 3.11 25.16 -17.24
N VAL A 335 3.26 26.45 -16.95
CA VAL A 335 2.32 27.18 -16.10
C VAL A 335 0.97 27.23 -16.83
N GLY A 336 0.05 26.35 -16.42
CA GLY A 336 -1.30 26.22 -16.98
C GLY A 336 -1.43 25.15 -18.06
N ARG A 337 -1.66 23.89 -17.65
CA ARG A 337 -2.27 22.74 -18.37
C ARG A 337 -2.03 22.58 -19.89
N LYS A 338 -0.90 23.05 -20.45
CA LYS A 338 -0.45 22.77 -21.81
C LYS A 338 1.08 22.83 -21.91
N ALA A 339 1.75 21.70 -21.74
CA ALA A 339 3.20 21.58 -21.88
C ALA A 339 3.61 20.97 -23.23
N GLY A 340 3.57 21.78 -24.30
CA GLY A 340 4.28 21.43 -25.52
C GLY A 340 5.80 21.57 -25.32
N TYR A 341 6.54 20.54 -25.75
CA TYR A 341 8.00 20.47 -26.01
C TYR A 341 8.88 19.72 -24.98
N ILE A 342 9.44 18.60 -25.45
CA ILE A 342 10.56 17.85 -24.84
C ILE A 342 11.86 18.51 -25.30
N SER A 343 12.72 18.94 -24.39
CA SER A 343 14.07 19.44 -24.71
C SER A 343 15.10 18.35 -24.41
N ARG A 344 15.85 17.93 -25.43
CA ARG A 344 16.96 16.99 -25.30
C ARG A 344 18.26 17.75 -25.13
N VAL A 345 19.04 17.37 -24.14
CA VAL A 345 20.43 17.78 -24.03
C VAL A 345 21.25 16.50 -24.08
N ARG A 346 21.89 16.25 -25.21
CA ARG A 346 23.00 15.30 -25.26
C ARG A 346 24.17 16.02 -24.62
N LEU A 347 24.72 15.47 -23.54
CA LEU A 347 25.87 16.07 -22.89
C LEU A 347 27.08 15.85 -23.82
N GLU A 348 27.58 16.94 -24.41
CA GLU A 348 28.84 16.88 -25.17
C GLU A 348 29.97 16.67 -24.15
N ARG A 349 30.59 15.49 -24.18
CA ARG A 349 31.76 15.19 -23.35
C ARG A 349 32.96 16.03 -23.84
N SER A 350 33.68 16.65 -22.91
CA SER A 350 34.88 17.48 -23.17
C SER A 350 36.11 16.66 -23.55
#